data_AF-A0A382A5G0-F1
#
_entry.id   AF-A0A382A5G0-F1
#
_cell.length_a   1.000
_cell.length_b   1.000
_cell.length_c   1.000
_cell.angle_alpha   90.00
_cell.angle_beta   90.00
_cell.angle_gamma   90.00
#
_symmetry.space_group_name_H-M   'P 1'
#
loop_
_entity.id
_entity.type
_entity.pdbx_description
1 polymer ?
#
loop_
_entity_poly.entity_id
_entity_poly.type
_entity_poly.pdbx_seq_one_letter_code
_entity_poly.pdbx_strand_id
1 'polypeptide(L)'
;SLTRKNSIPEIKEICSDRGIVLILVGMPYLPSGKLGTQARITEAFINELKMSTEIPIRTADERMTTIEAKIRLKESGYKNTSKAGNKGIIDSAAAAVLLDEYISSL
;
A
#
# COMPACT_ATOMS: atom_id res chain seq x y z
N SER A 1 8.88 12.09 0.23
CA SER A 1 7.72 11.67 1.04
C SER A 1 6.50 12.19 0.34
N LEU A 2 5.71 11.31 -0.28
CA LEU A 2 4.47 11.68 -0.98
C LEU A 2 3.55 12.40 0.02
N THR A 3 3.36 13.71 -0.16
CA THR A 3 2.33 14.43 0.59
C THR A 3 1.00 14.27 -0.13
N ARG A 4 -0.12 14.18 0.61
CA ARG A 4 -1.46 13.94 0.04
C ARG A 4 -1.79 14.90 -1.12
N LYS A 5 -1.31 16.15 -1.04
CA LYS A 5 -1.57 17.22 -2.02
C LYS A 5 -0.91 16.99 -3.39
N ASN A 6 0.20 16.24 -3.47
CA ASN A 6 0.96 16.02 -4.72
C ASN A 6 1.03 14.54 -5.15
N SER A 7 0.32 13.66 -4.44
CA SER A 7 0.46 12.21 -4.60
C SER A 7 0.07 11.68 -6.00
N ILE A 8 -1.01 12.18 -6.60
CA ILE A 8 -1.48 11.71 -7.91
C ILE A 8 -0.51 12.07 -9.05
N PRO A 9 -0.08 13.34 -9.21
CA PRO A 9 0.92 13.70 -10.23
C PRO A 9 2.21 12.88 -10.13
N GLU A 10 2.75 12.71 -8.92
CA GLU A 10 3.97 11.92 -8.69
C GLU A 10 3.77 10.44 -9.06
N ILE A 11 2.63 9.84 -8.71
CA ILE A 11 2.32 8.45 -9.09
C ILE A 11 2.27 8.31 -10.62
N LYS A 12 1.66 9.28 -11.32
CA LYS A 12 1.57 9.24 -12.79
C LYS A 12 2.94 9.33 -13.45
N GLU A 13 3.79 10.22 -12.97
CA GLU A 13 5.17 10.35 -13.45
C GLU A 13 5.93 9.03 -13.28
N ILE A 14 5.90 8.45 -12.07
CA ILE A 14 6.53 7.14 -11.80
C ILE A 14 5.98 6.05 -12.73
N CYS A 15 4.67 6.03 -12.96
CA CYS A 15 4.05 5.02 -13.82
C CYS A 15 4.49 5.15 -15.28
N SER A 16 4.55 6.38 -15.79
CA SER A 16 4.99 6.67 -17.16
C SER A 16 6.45 6.30 -17.34
N ASP A 17 7.32 6.75 -16.44
CA ASP A 17 8.77 6.55 -16.53
C ASP A 17 9.19 5.09 -16.44
N ARG A 18 8.43 4.28 -15.69
CA ARG A 18 8.75 2.87 -15.43
C ARG A 18 7.91 1.89 -16.23
N GLY A 19 7.00 2.36 -17.08
CA GLY A 19 6.11 1.51 -17.88
C GLY A 19 5.21 0.61 -17.02
N ILE A 20 4.65 1.16 -15.95
CA ILE A 20 3.81 0.40 -15.01
C ILE A 20 2.48 0.03 -15.68
N VAL A 21 2.13 -1.26 -15.62
CA VAL A 21 0.92 -1.82 -16.25
C VAL A 21 -0.24 -2.09 -15.28
N LEU A 22 0.04 -2.02 -13.97
CA LEU A 22 -0.93 -2.29 -12.91
C LEU A 22 -0.54 -1.53 -11.64
N ILE A 23 -1.51 -0.87 -11.01
CA ILE A 23 -1.36 -0.29 -9.68
C ILE A 23 -2.12 -1.17 -8.68
N LEU A 24 -1.41 -1.65 -7.66
CA LEU A 24 -2.00 -2.36 -6.54
C LEU A 24 -2.12 -1.42 -5.34
N VAL A 25 -3.32 -1.30 -4.77
CA VAL A 25 -3.57 -0.49 -3.58
C VAL A 25 -4.08 -1.39 -2.46
N GLY A 26 -3.40 -1.37 -1.32
CA GLY A 26 -3.85 -2.13 -0.18
C GLY A 26 -5.05 -1.47 0.53
N MET A 27 -5.97 -2.32 0.99
CA MET A 27 -7.20 -1.94 1.65
C MET A 27 -7.13 -2.24 3.15
N PRO A 28 -7.14 -1.21 4.01
CA PRO A 28 -7.02 -1.38 5.45
C PRO A 28 -8.38 -1.75 6.07
N TYR A 29 -8.87 -2.93 5.74
CA TYR A 29 -10.08 -3.48 6.35
C TYR A 29 -9.89 -3.63 7.87
N LEU A 30 -10.99 -3.44 8.61
CA LEU A 30 -11.02 -3.80 10.01
C LEU A 30 -10.80 -5.32 10.16
N PRO A 31 -10.31 -5.82 11.30
CA PRO A 31 -10.15 -7.26 11.52
C PRO A 31 -11.41 -8.09 11.19
N SER A 32 -12.59 -7.50 11.41
CA SER A 32 -13.91 -8.06 11.07
C SER A 32 -14.22 -8.14 9.57
N GLY A 33 -13.33 -7.67 8.69
CA GLY A 33 -13.52 -7.57 7.24
C GLY A 33 -14.33 -6.35 6.79
N LYS A 34 -14.78 -5.49 7.73
CA LYS A 34 -15.59 -4.31 7.42
C LYS A 34 -14.71 -3.11 7.06
N LEU A 35 -15.26 -2.17 6.29
CA LEU A 35 -14.62 -0.89 5.99
C LEU A 35 -14.60 0.02 7.23
N GLY A 36 -13.40 0.42 7.65
CA GLY A 36 -13.19 1.46 8.66
C GLY A 36 -13.08 2.86 8.03
N THR A 37 -12.90 3.88 8.87
CA THR A 37 -12.67 5.27 8.40
C THR A 37 -11.47 5.36 7.45
N GLN A 38 -10.37 4.67 7.76
CA GLN A 38 -9.19 4.67 6.91
C GLN A 38 -9.46 4.02 5.54
N ALA A 39 -10.19 2.91 5.52
CA ALA A 39 -10.54 2.23 4.26
C ALA A 39 -11.37 3.14 3.35
N ARG A 40 -12.31 3.92 3.90
CA ARG A 40 -13.08 4.89 3.10
C ARG A 40 -12.21 6.02 2.53
N ILE A 41 -11.21 6.49 3.28
CA ILE A 41 -10.24 7.47 2.77
C ILE A 41 -9.43 6.86 1.62
N THR A 42 -9.02 5.60 1.76
CA THR A 42 -8.34 4.86 0.70
C THR A 42 -9.23 4.66 -0.53
N GLU A 43 -10.52 4.33 -0.36
CA GLU A 43 -11.47 4.24 -1.48
C GLU A 43 -11.62 5.56 -2.23
N ALA A 44 -11.74 6.68 -1.51
CA ALA A 44 -11.81 8.00 -2.11
C ALA A 44 -10.54 8.30 -2.93
N PHE A 45 -9.37 7.99 -2.38
CA PHE A 45 -8.11 8.14 -3.09
C PHE A 45 -8.00 7.23 -4.33
N ILE A 46 -8.43 5.98 -4.25
CA ILE A 46 -8.48 5.06 -5.40
C ILE A 46 -9.39 5.64 -6.49
N ASN A 47 -10.53 6.22 -6.13
CA ASN A 47 -11.45 6.82 -7.09
C ASN A 47 -10.81 8.04 -7.80
N GLU A 48 -10.14 8.92 -7.05
CA GLU A 48 -9.37 10.03 -7.62
C GLU A 48 -8.27 9.51 -8.56
N LEU A 49 -7.57 8.44 -8.17
CA LEU A 49 -6.50 7.85 -8.96
C LEU A 49 -7.06 7.24 -10.27
N LYS A 50 -8.16 6.48 -10.20
CA LYS A 50 -8.85 5.93 -11.38
C LYS A 50 -9.30 7.01 -12.37
N MET A 51 -9.71 8.17 -11.88
CA MET A 51 -10.07 9.30 -12.75
C MET A 51 -8.85 9.95 -13.42
N SER A 52 -7.65 9.69 -12.92
CA SER A 52 -6.42 10.37 -13.33
C SER A 52 -5.50 9.54 -14.24
N THR A 53 -5.71 8.22 -14.34
CA THR A 53 -4.89 7.29 -15.12
C THR A 53 -5.73 6.18 -15.75
N GLU A 54 -5.30 5.70 -16.91
CA GLU A 54 -5.89 4.53 -17.59
C GLU A 54 -5.29 3.20 -17.11
N ILE A 55 -4.23 3.27 -16.29
CA ILE A 55 -3.58 2.08 -15.73
C ILE A 55 -4.57 1.36 -14.83
N PRO A 56 -4.81 0.05 -15.04
CA PRO A 56 -5.67 -0.74 -14.18
C PRO A 56 -5.27 -0.61 -12.70
N ILE A 57 -6.28 -0.48 -11.84
CA ILE A 57 -6.09 -0.41 -10.39
C ILE A 57 -6.78 -1.59 -9.74
N ARG A 58 -6.03 -2.37 -8.98
CA ARG A 58 -6.51 -3.50 -8.17
C ARG A 58 -6.33 -3.19 -6.69
N THR A 59 -7.16 -3.82 -5.88
CA THR A 59 -7.10 -3.71 -4.44
C THR A 59 -6.77 -5.05 -3.81
N ALA A 60 -5.92 -5.05 -2.78
CA ALA A 60 -5.59 -6.23 -2.00
C ALA A 60 -5.88 -5.99 -0.51
N ASP A 61 -6.21 -7.04 0.23
CA ASP A 61 -6.55 -6.95 1.65
C ASP A 61 -5.27 -6.86 2.51
N GLU A 62 -5.08 -5.76 3.23
CA GLU A 62 -3.87 -5.54 4.05
C GLU A 62 -3.89 -6.21 5.43
N ARG A 63 -4.98 -6.93 5.78
CA ARG A 63 -5.12 -7.53 7.12
C ARG A 63 -4.04 -8.57 7.42
N MET A 64 -3.60 -9.32 6.42
CA MET A 64 -2.55 -10.34 6.56
C MET A 64 -1.15 -9.71 6.54
N THR A 65 -0.93 -8.75 5.63
CA THR A 65 0.37 -8.14 5.38
C THR A 65 0.93 -7.37 6.58
N THR A 66 0.09 -6.71 7.39
CA THR A 66 0.59 -5.91 8.52
C THR A 66 1.14 -6.78 9.66
N ILE A 67 0.53 -7.94 9.90
CA ILE A 67 0.98 -8.87 10.94
C ILE A 67 2.25 -9.59 10.46
N GLU A 68 2.23 -10.13 9.23
CA GLU A 68 3.39 -10.81 8.66
C GLU A 68 4.58 -9.87 8.44
N ALA A 69 4.37 -8.65 7.97
CA ALA A 69 5.44 -7.66 7.84
C ALA A 69 6.04 -7.31 9.21
N LYS A 70 5.23 -7.16 10.26
CA LYS A 70 5.73 -6.95 11.63
C LYS A 70 6.52 -8.16 12.15
N ILE A 71 6.11 -9.39 11.81
CA ILE A 71 6.82 -10.61 12.16
C ILE A 71 8.17 -10.66 11.43
N ARG A 72 8.19 -10.52 10.10
CA ARG A 72 9.40 -10.50 9.27
C ARG A 72 10.39 -9.39 9.68
N LEU A 73 9.89 -8.21 10.06
CA LEU A 73 10.73 -7.11 10.57
C LEU A 73 11.31 -7.41 11.96
N LYS A 74 10.55 -8.08 12.84
CA LYS A 74 11.10 -8.52 14.14
C LYS A 74 12.15 -9.61 13.95
N GLU A 75 11.91 -10.56 13.05
CA GLU A 75 12.82 -11.65 12.72
C GLU A 75 14.12 -11.17 12.08
N SER A 76 14.08 -10.08 11.30
CA SER A 76 15.29 -9.44 10.75
C SER A 76 16.07 -8.59 11.75
N GLY A 77 15.71 -8.64 13.05
CA GLY A 77 16.46 -7.97 14.13
C GLY A 77 16.09 -6.50 14.37
N TYR A 78 15.06 -5.97 13.70
CA TYR A 78 14.57 -4.61 13.95
C TYR A 78 13.78 -4.56 15.27
N LYS A 79 14.48 -4.36 16.38
CA LYS A 79 13.90 -4.26 17.74
C LYS A 79 13.07 -2.99 18.00
N ASN A 80 13.06 -2.01 17.08
CA ASN A 80 12.42 -0.70 17.26
C ASN A 80 11.40 -0.39 16.16
N THR A 81 10.26 -1.08 16.17
CA THR A 81 9.12 -0.82 15.27
C THR A 81 8.31 0.43 15.66
N SER A 82 8.65 1.08 16.78
CA SER A 82 7.93 2.22 17.38
C SER A 82 8.61 3.58 17.20
N LYS A 83 9.81 3.65 16.59
CA LYS A 83 10.48 4.93 16.30
C LYS A 83 9.96 5.50 14.98
N ALA A 84 9.45 6.73 15.03
CA ALA A 84 8.92 7.49 13.89
C ALA A 84 9.82 7.52 12.64
N GLY A 85 11.14 7.34 12.80
CA GLY A 85 12.10 7.27 11.69
C GLY A 85 12.00 6.01 10.81
N ASN A 86 11.38 4.92 11.30
CA ASN A 86 11.31 3.65 10.56
C ASN A 86 10.01 3.46 9.77
N LYS A 87 9.06 4.39 9.87
CA LYS A 87 7.72 4.22 9.29
C LYS A 87 7.74 4.02 7.77
N GLY A 88 8.54 4.80 7.03
CA GLY A 88 8.63 4.65 5.57
C GLY A 88 9.23 3.30 5.12
N ILE A 89 10.16 2.73 5.89
CA ILE A 89 10.72 1.39 5.62
C ILE A 89 9.66 0.32 5.87
N ILE A 90 8.92 0.44 6.98
CA ILE A 90 7.82 -0.47 7.33
C ILE A 90 6.73 -0.44 6.26
N ASP A 91 6.33 0.76 5.83
CA ASP A 91 5.29 0.95 4.82
C ASP A 91 5.74 0.35 3.46
N SER A 92 7.00 0.54 3.07
CA SER A 92 7.55 -0.04 1.84
C SER A 92 7.65 -1.57 1.91
N ALA A 93 8.04 -2.12 3.08
CA ALA A 93 8.09 -3.56 3.29
C ALA A 93 6.68 -4.18 3.24
N ALA A 94 5.69 -3.54 3.85
CA ALA A 94 4.30 -3.98 3.77
C ALA A 94 3.77 -3.99 2.33
N ALA A 95 4.10 -2.95 1.54
CA ALA A 95 3.74 -2.90 0.12
C ALA A 95 4.37 -4.03 -0.70
N ALA A 96 5.64 -4.38 -0.42
CA ALA A 96 6.31 -5.51 -1.07
C ALA A 96 5.65 -6.85 -0.73
N VAL A 97 5.27 -7.08 0.53
CA VAL A 97 4.55 -8.29 0.96
C VAL A 97 3.17 -8.37 0.30
N LEU A 98 2.43 -7.25 0.23
CA LEU A 98 1.14 -7.19 -0.45
C LEU A 98 1.24 -7.58 -1.93
N LEU A 99 2.29 -7.11 -2.61
CA LEU A 99 2.54 -7.44 -4.01
C LEU A 99 2.85 -8.94 -4.18
N ASP A 100 3.69 -9.51 -3.31
CA ASP A 100 4.05 -10.92 -3.35
C ASP A 100 2.84 -11.84 -3.09
N GLU A 101 2.00 -11.49 -2.11
CA GLU A 101 0.73 -12.18 -1.84
C GLU A 101 -0.21 -12.12 -3.06
N TYR A 102 -0.33 -10.94 -3.69
CA TYR A 102 -1.16 -10.78 -4.88
C TYR A 102 -0.67 -11.64 -6.04
N ILE A 103 0.63 -11.61 -6.35
CA ILE A 103 1.23 -12.43 -7.42
C ILE A 103 1.06 -13.92 -7.14
N SER A 104 1.24 -14.35 -5.89
CA SER A 104 1.08 -15.75 -5.47
C SER A 104 -0.36 -16.25 -5.57
N SER A 105 -1.34 -15.32 -5.62
CA SER A 105 -2.76 -15.64 -5.75
C SER A 105 -3.28 -15.67 -7.20
N LEU A 106 -2.45 -15.27 -8.17
CA LEU A 106 -2.74 -15.36 -9.61
C LEU A 106 -2.61 -16.81 -10.11
#